data_AF-A0A549SP45-F1
#
_entry.id   AF-A0A549SP45-F1
#
_cell.length_a   1.000
_cell.length_b   1.000
_cell.length_c   1.000
_cell.angle_alpha   90.00
_cell.angle_beta   90.00
_cell.angle_gamma   90.00
#
_symmetry.space_group_name_H-M   'P 1'
#
loop_
_entity.id
_entity.type
_entity.pdbx_description
1 polymer ?
#
loop_
_entity_poly.entity_id
_entity_poly.type
_entity_poly.pdbx_seq_one_letter_code
_entity_poly.pdbx_strand_id
1 'polypeptide(L)'
;MSKPTTMTVRVSGALSDFIAANVGENGAYENVSEYIRDLIRRDKERAETAAFERLKAELAHAFAAPEATYAPLTAADVIARNRS
;
A
#
# COMPACT_ATOMS: atom_id res chain seq x y z
N MET A 1 -21.39 8.74 -6.95
CA MET A 1 -21.13 8.60 -5.50
C MET A 1 -20.69 7.17 -5.23
N SER A 2 -19.60 6.95 -4.49
CA SER A 2 -19.21 5.59 -4.09
C SER A 2 -20.23 5.03 -3.10
N LYS A 3 -20.64 3.78 -3.29
CA LYS A 3 -21.62 3.12 -2.43
C LYS A 3 -20.92 2.69 -1.12
N PRO A 4 -21.49 2.97 0.07
CA PRO A 4 -20.91 2.48 1.32
C PRO A 4 -20.92 0.94 1.33
N THR A 5 -19.80 0.35 1.76
CA THR A 5 -19.67 -1.09 1.98
C THR A 5 -19.83 -1.37 3.47
N THR A 6 -20.80 -2.20 3.83
CA THR A 6 -20.98 -2.67 5.21
C THR A 6 -20.14 -3.93 5.42
N MET A 7 -19.41 -3.98 6.54
CA MET A 7 -18.59 -5.11 6.94
C MET A 7 -18.89 -5.45 8.41
N THR A 8 -19.07 -6.73 8.71
CA THR A 8 -19.20 -7.24 10.08
C THR A 8 -17.94 -7.98 10.46
N VAL A 9 -17.30 -7.59 11.55
CA VAL A 9 -16.05 -8.19 12.03
C VAL A 9 -16.27 -8.76 13.42
N ARG A 10 -15.81 -9.99 13.65
CA ARG A 10 -15.78 -10.61 14.98
C ARG A 10 -14.36 -10.48 15.53
N VAL A 11 -14.23 -9.85 16.68
CA VAL A 11 -12.95 -9.69 17.40
C VAL A 11 -13.12 -10.29 18.80
N SER A 12 -12.12 -10.99 19.30
CA SER A 12 -12.17 -11.66 20.60
C SER A 12 -10.82 -11.62 21.32
N GLY A 13 -10.85 -11.90 22.63
CA GLY A 13 -9.65 -11.93 23.48
C GLY A 13 -8.95 -10.58 23.54
N ALA A 14 -7.62 -10.61 23.57
CA ALA A 14 -6.79 -9.42 23.75
C ALA A 14 -7.05 -8.30 22.73
N LEU A 15 -7.49 -8.62 21.51
CA LEU A 15 -7.83 -7.60 20.51
C LEU A 15 -9.15 -6.88 20.85
N SER A 16 -10.11 -7.58 21.46
CA SER A 16 -11.35 -6.96 21.95
C SER A 16 -11.04 -5.99 23.09
N ASP A 17 -10.19 -6.41 24.04
CA ASP A 17 -9.77 -5.56 25.17
C ASP A 17 -9.02 -4.33 24.67
N PHE A 18 -8.16 -4.50 23.66
CA PHE A 18 -7.44 -3.40 23.04
C PHE A 18 -8.38 -2.40 22.35
N ILE A 19 -9.39 -2.87 21.61
CA ILE A 19 -10.40 -1.99 21.02
C ILE A 19 -11.17 -1.25 22.12
N ALA A 20 -11.59 -1.94 23.18
CA ALA A 20 -12.32 -1.34 24.29
C ALA A 20 -11.52 -0.24 25.02
N ALA A 21 -10.19 -0.40 25.13
CA ALA A 21 -9.32 0.61 25.72
C ALA A 21 -9.12 1.86 24.83
N ASN A 22 -9.38 1.76 23.53
CA ASN A 22 -9.16 2.84 22.56
C ASN A 22 -10.46 3.50 22.08
N VAL A 23 -11.63 2.97 22.43
CA VAL A 23 -12.94 3.41 21.95
C VAL A 23 -13.86 3.77 23.11
N GLY A 24 -14.53 4.92 23.02
CA GLY A 24 -15.48 5.41 24.02
C GLY A 24 -15.07 6.76 24.60
N GLU A 25 -15.70 7.19 25.69
CA GLU A 25 -15.55 8.55 26.26
C GLU A 25 -14.09 8.93 26.62
N ASN A 26 -13.31 7.94 27.06
CA ASN A 26 -11.89 8.10 27.41
C ASN A 26 -10.96 7.54 26.33
N GLY A 27 -11.50 7.03 25.22
CA GLY A 27 -10.75 6.46 24.12
C GLY A 27 -10.31 7.51 23.10
N ALA A 28 -9.36 7.15 22.23
CA ALA A 28 -8.93 8.00 21.13
C ALA A 28 -9.98 8.08 19.99
N TYR A 29 -10.97 7.19 19.98
CA TYR A 29 -12.02 7.10 18.97
C TYR A 29 -13.40 7.03 19.62
N GLU A 30 -14.40 7.61 18.98
CA GLU A 30 -15.77 7.63 19.50
C GLU A 30 -16.44 6.25 19.38
N ASN A 31 -16.15 5.53 18.29
CA ASN A 31 -16.74 4.21 18.02
C ASN A 31 -15.80 3.29 17.24
N VAL A 32 -16.10 1.98 17.27
CA VAL A 32 -15.30 0.95 16.60
C VAL A 32 -15.23 1.17 15.09
N SER A 33 -16.32 1.62 14.46
CA SER A 33 -16.36 1.86 13.02
C SER A 33 -15.44 3.01 12.58
N GLU A 34 -15.25 4.03 13.41
CA GLU A 34 -14.24 5.06 13.22
C GLU A 34 -12.84 4.48 13.32
N TYR A 35 -12.58 3.74 14.40
CA TYR A 35 -11.27 3.15 14.62
C TYR A 35 -10.86 2.22 13.46
N ILE A 36 -11.76 1.35 13.01
CA ILE A 36 -11.52 0.46 11.86
C ILE A 36 -11.29 1.24 10.57
N ARG A 37 -12.06 2.31 10.30
CA ARG A 37 -11.84 3.16 9.12
C ARG A 37 -10.46 3.80 9.15
N ASP A 38 -9.99 4.24 10.32
CA ASP A 38 -8.66 4.81 10.44
C ASP A 38 -7.56 3.77 10.25
N LEU A 39 -7.71 2.56 10.81
CA LEU A 39 -6.78 1.46 10.56
C LEU A 39 -6.69 1.10 9.08
N ILE A 40 -7.82 1.03 8.37
CA ILE A 40 -7.86 0.77 6.92
C ILE A 40 -7.16 1.88 6.14
N ARG A 41 -7.35 3.15 6.53
CA ARG A 41 -6.66 4.28 5.89
C ARG A 41 -5.15 4.18 6.05
N ARG A 42 -4.67 3.93 7.28
CA ARG A 42 -3.24 3.76 7.57
C ARG A 42 -2.67 2.54 6.84
N ASP A 43 -3.45 1.47 6.71
CA ASP A 43 -3.03 0.28 5.97
C ASP A 43 -2.86 0.57 4.47
N LYS A 44 -3.85 1.24 3.87
CA LYS A 44 -3.77 1.70 2.49
C LYS A 44 -2.56 2.61 2.27
N GLU A 45 -2.36 3.60 3.13
CA GLU A 45 -1.23 4.53 3.04
C GLU A 45 0.11 3.80 3.11
N ARG A 46 0.28 2.89 4.08
CA ARG A 46 1.51 2.08 4.18
C ARG A 46 1.76 1.27 2.91
N ALA A 47 0.73 0.61 2.37
CA ALA A 47 0.86 -0.21 1.17
C ALA A 47 1.25 0.64 -0.06
N GLU A 48 0.61 1.81 -0.23
CA GLU A 48 0.90 2.73 -1.33
C GLU A 48 2.31 3.34 -1.21
N THR A 49 2.72 3.77 -0.01
CA THR A 49 4.07 4.26 0.24
C THR A 49 5.12 3.19 -0.03
N ALA A 50 4.90 1.96 0.44
CA ALA A 50 5.84 0.86 0.18
C ALA A 50 5.97 0.54 -1.32
N ALA A 51 4.85 0.53 -2.05
CA ALA A 51 4.86 0.32 -3.50
C ALA A 51 5.60 1.45 -4.23
N PHE A 52 5.36 2.70 -3.83
CA PHE A 52 6.01 3.87 -4.41
C PHE A 52 7.52 3.87 -4.16
N GLU A 53 7.95 3.68 -2.92
CA GLU A 53 9.37 3.68 -2.57
C GLU A 53 10.12 2.52 -3.23
N ARG A 54 9.48 1.35 -3.38
CA ARG A 54 10.04 0.25 -4.16
C ARG A 54 10.28 0.66 -5.61
N LEU A 55 9.27 1.20 -6.30
CA LEU A 55 9.40 1.62 -7.69
C LEU A 55 10.47 2.71 -7.84
N LYS A 56 10.48 3.69 -6.95
CA LYS A 56 11.48 4.76 -6.94
C LYS A 56 12.90 4.20 -6.78
N ALA A 57 13.11 3.24 -5.89
CA ALA A 57 14.41 2.61 -5.69
C ALA A 57 14.86 1.82 -6.93
N GLU A 58 13.96 1.04 -7.55
CA GLU A 58 14.23 0.31 -8.79
C GLU A 58 14.60 1.25 -9.94
N LEU A 59 13.86 2.35 -10.13
CA LEU A 59 14.16 3.36 -11.15
C LEU A 59 15.47 4.11 -10.86
N ALA A 60 15.70 4.52 -9.62
CA ALA A 60 16.94 5.20 -9.24
C ALA A 60 18.16 4.32 -9.50
N HIS A 61 18.06 3.02 -9.24
CA HIS A 61 19.11 2.07 -9.57
C HIS A 61 19.31 1.93 -11.09
N ALA A 62 18.23 1.78 -11.85
CA ALA A 62 18.29 1.62 -13.31
C ALA A 62 18.89 2.85 -14.02
N PHE A 63 18.58 4.06 -13.54
CA PHE A 63 19.06 5.32 -14.12
C PHE A 63 20.38 5.84 -13.52
N ALA A 64 20.97 5.13 -12.56
CA ALA A 64 22.27 5.52 -11.98
C ALA A 64 23.44 5.34 -12.97
N ALA A 65 23.25 4.58 -14.05
CA ALA A 65 24.26 4.38 -15.07
C ALA A 65 24.47 5.67 -15.89
N PRO A 66 25.72 6.02 -16.26
CA PRO A 66 25.97 7.16 -17.13
C PRO A 66 25.25 7.00 -18.47
N GLU A 67 24.68 8.09 -18.99
CA GLU A 67 23.94 8.07 -20.26
C GLU A 67 24.79 7.57 -21.44
N ALA A 68 26.11 7.79 -21.39
CA ALA A 68 27.06 7.26 -22.37
C ALA A 68 27.09 5.72 -22.46
N THR A 69 26.55 5.01 -21.47
CA THR A 69 26.43 3.54 -21.47
C THR A 69 25.14 3.04 -22.12
N TYR A 70 24.22 3.94 -22.48
CA TYR A 70 22.95 3.57 -23.11
C TYR A 70 23.17 3.23 -24.58
N ALA A 71 22.51 2.15 -25.03
CA ALA A 71 22.53 1.72 -26.42
C ALA A 71 21.15 1.90 -27.05
N PRO A 72 21.07 2.28 -28.35
CA PRO A 72 19.81 2.30 -29.07
C PRO A 72 19.20 0.89 -29.09
N LEU A 73 17.92 0.79 -28.78
CA LEU A 73 17.18 -0.46 -28.74
C LEU A 73 15.79 -0.23 -29.32
N THR A 74 15.42 -1.00 -30.34
CA THR A 74 14.07 -0.94 -30.92
C THR A 74 13.18 -2.05 -30.35
N ALA A 75 11.86 -1.86 -30.47
CA ALA A 75 10.91 -2.92 -30.12
C ALA A 75 11.12 -4.20 -30.97
N ALA A 76 11.55 -4.06 -32.23
CA ALA A 76 11.83 -5.20 -33.11
C ALA A 76 13.01 -6.04 -32.60
N ASP A 77 14.08 -5.40 -32.11
CA ASP A 77 15.23 -6.07 -31.51
C ASP A 77 14.83 -6.89 -30.28
N VAL A 78 13.96 -6.33 -29.42
CA VAL A 78 13.44 -7.01 -28.23
C VAL A 78 12.56 -8.21 -28.62
N ILE A 79 11.66 -8.06 -29.60
CA ILE A 79 10.79 -9.15 -30.05
C ILE A 79 11.62 -10.28 -30.67
N ALA A 80 12.61 -9.95 -31.50
CA ALA A 80 13.49 -10.95 -32.11
C ALA A 80 14.27 -11.73 -31.04
N ARG A 81 14.75 -11.06 -29.98
CA ARG A 81 15.49 -11.69 -28.88
C ARG A 81 14.68 -12.73 -28.08
N ASN A 82 13.36 -12.53 -27.92
CA ASN A 82 12.52 -13.35 -27.03
C ASN A 82 11.63 -14.38 -27.79
N ARG A 83 11.87 -14.63 -29.08
CA ARG A 83 11.04 -15.51 -29.93
C ARG A 83 11.30 -17.02 -29.78
N SER A 84 12.10 -17.45 -28.80
CA SER A 84 12.38 -18.86 -28.50
C SER A 84 11.32 -19.47 -27.60
#